data_AF-A0A3R8M213-F1
#
_entry.id   AF-A0A3R8M213-F1
#
_cell.length_a   1.000
_cell.length_b   1.000
_cell.length_c   1.000
_cell.angle_alpha   90.00
_cell.angle_beta   90.00
_cell.angle_gamma   90.00
#
_symmetry.space_group_name_H-M   'P 1'
#
loop_
_entity.id
_entity.type
_entity.pdbx_description
1 polymer ?
#
loop_
_entity_poly.entity_id
_entity_poly.type
_entity_poly.pdbx_seq_one_letter_code
_entity_poly.pdbx_strand_id
1 'polypeptide(L)'
;MIDLIIGFAVAGVLFMTEYILCTKLKNPLWGGIIPIFILIGTIFIFASGKIPFTTKNLFPFVVVNTLFFGDWGTGRDKYKKLQQAEINKMKAKDM
;
A
#
# COMPACT_ATOMS: atom_id res chain seq x y z
N MET A 1 -16.04 -22.56 -2.83
CA MET A 1 -15.67 -22.30 -1.41
C MET A 1 -14.15 -22.27 -1.23
N ILE A 2 -13.42 -23.27 -1.73
CA ILE A 2 -11.95 -23.31 -1.71
C ILE A 2 -11.31 -22.07 -2.39
N ASP A 3 -11.79 -21.66 -3.57
CA ASP A 3 -11.25 -20.47 -4.26
C ASP A 3 -11.40 -19.17 -3.47
N LEU A 4 -12.48 -19.06 -2.69
CA LEU A 4 -12.78 -17.91 -1.85
C LEU A 4 -11.82 -17.87 -0.65
N ILE A 5 -11.54 -19.03 -0.05
CA ILE A 5 -10.57 -19.19 1.04
C ILE A 5 -9.15 -18.88 0.54
N ILE A 6 -8.78 -19.34 -0.65
CA ILE A 6 -7.49 -19.03 -1.28
C ILE A 6 -7.39 -17.52 -1.55
N GLY A 7 -8.45 -16.90 -2.06
CA GLY A 7 -8.49 -15.45 -2.27
C GLY A 7 -8.28 -14.66 -0.99
N PHE A 8 -8.94 -15.05 0.11
CA PHE A 8 -8.74 -14.41 1.42
C PHE A 8 -7.35 -14.65 2.00
N ALA A 9 -6.79 -15.84 1.83
CA ALA A 9 -5.42 -16.14 2.27
C ALA A 9 -4.39 -15.28 1.53
N VAL A 10 -4.52 -15.17 0.20
CA VAL A 10 -3.65 -14.32 -0.62
C VAL A 10 -3.80 -12.85 -0.24
N ALA A 11 -5.03 -12.36 -0.06
CA ALA A 11 -5.29 -11.00 0.38
C ALA A 11 -4.68 -10.70 1.76
N GLY A 12 -4.79 -11.63 2.70
CA GLY A 12 -4.20 -11.50 4.04
C GLY A 12 -2.68 -11.45 4.01
N VAL A 13 -2.04 -12.31 3.20
CA VAL A 13 -0.58 -12.30 3.03
C VAL A 13 -0.11 -11.00 2.39
N LEU A 14 -0.83 -10.49 1.38
CA LEU A 14 -0.53 -9.21 0.75
C LEU A 14 -0.63 -8.05 1.75
N PHE A 15 -1.71 -7.98 2.54
CA PHE A 15 -1.88 -6.97 3.57
C PHE A 15 -0.79 -7.00 4.64
N MET A 16 -0.42 -8.21 5.09
CA MET A 16 0.61 -8.37 6.12
C MET A 16 1.99 -8.01 5.60
N THR A 17 2.26 -8.36 4.33
CA THR A 17 3.50 -8.00 3.64
C THR A 17 3.59 -6.49 3.46
N GLU A 18 2.50 -5.83 3.05
CA GLU A 18 2.44 -4.36 2.95
C GLU A 18 2.67 -3.67 4.28
N TYR A 19 2.00 -4.14 5.33
CA TYR A 19 2.18 -3.59 6.66
C TYR A 19 3.65 -3.66 7.09
N ILE A 20 4.31 -4.80 6.88
CA ILE A 20 5.74 -4.99 7.21
C ILE A 20 6.62 -4.10 6.33
N LEU A 21 6.37 -4.03 5.02
CA LEU A 21 7.10 -3.20 4.07
C LEU A 21 7.00 -1.70 4.42
N CYS A 22 5.82 -1.24 4.82
CA CYS A 22 5.57 0.15 5.18
C CYS A 22 6.11 0.52 6.57
N THR A 23 6.09 -0.42 7.54
CA THR A 23 6.44 -0.13 8.94
C THR A 23 7.87 -0.48 9.33
N LYS A 24 8.47 -1.55 8.77
CA LYS A 24 9.79 -2.05 9.17
C LYS A 24 10.91 -1.57 8.26
N LEU A 25 10.65 -1.27 6.98
CA LEU A 25 11.70 -0.87 6.05
C LEU A 25 11.90 0.65 6.03
N LYS A 26 13.14 1.07 6.30
CA LYS A 26 13.60 2.47 6.30
C LYS A 26 13.34 3.18 4.96
N ASN A 27 13.37 2.41 3.86
CA ASN A 27 13.37 2.95 2.51
C ASN A 27 11.94 3.15 1.97
N PRO A 28 11.52 4.40 1.65
CA PRO A 28 10.19 4.74 1.14
C PRO A 28 9.73 3.92 -0.07
N LEU A 29 10.67 3.49 -0.90
CA LEU A 29 10.39 2.75 -2.13
C LEU A 29 9.78 1.37 -1.88
N TRP A 30 10.09 0.74 -0.74
CA TRP A 30 9.60 -0.61 -0.43
C TRP A 30 8.13 -0.62 0.01
N GLY A 31 7.66 0.43 0.70
CA GLY A 31 6.24 0.58 1.02
C GLY A 31 5.38 0.90 -0.20
N GLY A 32 5.95 1.55 -1.22
CA GLY A 32 5.23 1.95 -2.43
C GLY A 32 5.10 0.84 -3.47
N ILE A 33 5.86 -0.25 -3.33
CA ILE A 33 5.85 -1.39 -4.27
C ILE A 33 4.43 -1.97 -4.42
N ILE A 34 3.69 -2.12 -3.33
CA ILE A 34 2.36 -2.74 -3.36
C ILE A 34 1.31 -1.83 -4.03
N PRO A 35 1.19 -0.54 -3.67
CA PRO A 35 0.36 0.40 -4.41
C PRO A 35 0.69 0.46 -5.91
N ILE A 36 1.98 0.41 -6.27
CA ILE A 36 2.43 0.41 -7.67
C ILE A 36 2.03 -0.89 -8.39
N PHE A 37 2.20 -2.06 -7.78
CA PHE A 37 1.78 -3.33 -8.38
C PHE A 37 0.26 -3.39 -8.60
N ILE A 38 -0.52 -2.88 -7.65
CA ILE A 38 -1.98 -2.78 -7.78
C ILE A 38 -2.36 -1.87 -8.95
N LEU A 39 -1.66 -0.73 -9.11
CA LEU A 39 -1.88 0.18 -10.22
C LEU A 39 -1.56 -0.49 -11.57
N ILE A 40 -0.40 -1.16 -11.68
CA ILE A 40 0.00 -1.88 -12.88
C ILE A 40 -1.02 -2.98 -13.23
N GLY A 41 -1.45 -3.78 -12.24
CA GLY A 41 -2.45 -4.82 -12.42
C GLY A 41 -3.79 -4.25 -12.90
N THR A 42 -4.21 -3.12 -12.33
CA THR A 42 -5.41 -2.40 -12.76
C THR A 42 -5.31 -1.99 -14.23
N ILE A 43 -4.20 -1.34 -14.61
CA ILE A 43 -3.95 -0.92 -16.00
C ILE A 43 -3.96 -2.12 -16.94
N PHE A 44 -3.28 -3.21 -16.57
CA PHE A 44 -3.20 -4.42 -17.38
C PHE A 44 -4.58 -5.06 -17.62
N ILE A 45 -5.43 -5.13 -16.59
CA ILE A 45 -6.78 -5.69 -16.70
C ILE A 45 -7.61 -4.90 -17.72
N PHE A 46 -7.61 -3.57 -17.64
CA PHE A 46 -8.36 -2.74 -18.59
C PHE A 46 -7.71 -2.71 -19.99
N ALA A 47 -6.39 -2.64 -20.09
CA ALA A 47 -5.67 -2.66 -21.35
C ALA A 47 -5.81 -4.00 -22.10
N SER A 48 -5.96 -5.11 -21.37
CA SER A 48 -6.19 -6.43 -21.96
C SER A 48 -7.58 -6.61 -22.58
N GLY A 49 -8.48 -5.63 -22.43
CA GLY A 49 -9.85 -5.69 -22.96
C GLY A 49 -10.75 -6.72 -22.27
N LYS A 50 -10.25 -7.44 -21.25
CA LYS A 50 -11.02 -8.46 -20.51
C LYS A 50 -12.20 -7.86 -19.74
N ILE A 51 -12.09 -6.60 -19.34
CA ILE A 51 -13.16 -5.87 -18.65
C ILE A 51 -13.45 -4.58 -19.43
N PRO A 52 -14.72 -4.31 -19.80
CA PRO A 52 -15.07 -3.08 -20.49
C PRO A 52 -14.78 -1.86 -19.61
N PHE A 53 -14.11 -0.85 -20.19
CA PHE A 53 -13.76 0.40 -19.55
C PHE A 53 -14.99 1.30 -19.36
N THR A 54 -15.83 0.94 -18.39
CA THR A 54 -17.03 1.67 -18.01
C THR A 54 -16.91 2.16 -16.58
N THR A 55 -17.60 3.25 -16.23
CA THR A 55 -17.54 3.85 -14.88
C THR A 55 -17.88 2.83 -13.79
N LYS A 56 -18.87 1.95 -14.04
CA LYS A 56 -19.28 0.89 -13.10
C LYS A 56 -18.14 -0.08 -12.80
N ASN A 57 -17.36 -0.45 -13.81
CA ASN A 57 -16.26 -1.40 -13.67
C ASN A 57 -14.99 -0.72 -13.15
N LEU A 58 -14.77 0.55 -13.50
CA LEU A 58 -13.60 1.33 -13.09
C LEU A 58 -13.65 1.75 -11.63
N PHE A 59 -14.83 2.11 -11.13
CA PHE A 59 -15.05 2.62 -9.77
C PHE A 59 -14.39 1.78 -8.66
N PRO A 60 -14.60 0.44 -8.56
CA PRO A 60 -13.97 -0.35 -7.51
C PRO A 60 -12.45 -0.33 -7.57
N PHE A 61 -11.85 -0.33 -8.77
CA PHE A 61 -10.39 -0.26 -8.91
C PHE A 61 -9.85 1.10 -8.48
N VAL A 62 -10.54 2.19 -8.80
CA VAL A 62 -10.16 3.54 -8.35
C VAL A 62 -10.18 3.60 -6.82
N VAL A 63 -11.26 3.12 -6.18
CA VAL A 63 -11.36 3.08 -4.71
C VAL A 63 -10.21 2.30 -4.09
N VAL A 64 -9.92 1.10 -4.60
CA VAL A 64 -8.81 0.27 -4.10
C VAL A 64 -7.48 0.99 -4.26
N ASN A 65 -7.17 1.54 -5.44
CA ASN A 65 -5.92 2.26 -5.64
C ASN A 65 -5.82 3.47 -4.69
N THR A 66 -6.88 4.25 -4.52
CA THR A 66 -6.86 5.41 -3.61
C THR A 66 -6.61 5.01 -2.15
N LEU A 67 -7.21 3.91 -1.68
CA LEU A 67 -6.99 3.41 -0.31
C LEU A 67 -5.53 3.01 -0.09
N PHE A 68 -4.98 2.16 -0.97
CA PHE A 68 -3.61 1.67 -0.83
C PHE A 68 -2.57 2.81 -0.97
N PHE A 69 -2.75 3.75 -1.90
CA PHE A 69 -1.87 4.91 -2.01
C PHE A 69 -2.02 5.87 -0.81
N GLY A 70 -3.22 6.04 -0.26
CA GLY A 70 -3.48 6.85 0.92
C GLY A 70 -2.86 6.28 2.20
N ASP A 71 -2.98 4.97 2.40
CA ASP A 71 -2.37 4.25 3.53
C ASP A 71 -0.85 4.29 3.44
N TRP A 72 -0.27 4.15 2.25
CA TRP A 72 1.16 4.32 2.05
C TRP A 72 1.61 5.74 2.44
N GLY A 73 0.94 6.78 1.93
CA GLY A 73 1.25 8.18 2.27
C GLY A 73 1.16 8.45 3.78
N THR A 74 0.07 8.00 4.41
CA THR A 74 -0.16 8.16 5.85
C THR A 74 0.87 7.40 6.70
N GLY A 75 1.24 6.19 6.28
CA GLY A 75 2.28 5.39 6.91
C GLY A 75 3.64 6.08 6.87
N ARG A 76 3.97 6.75 5.75
CA ARG A 76 5.20 7.54 5.60
C ARG A 76 5.24 8.75 6.53
N ASP A 77 4.12 9.46 6.67
CA ASP A 77 4.04 10.61 7.57
C ASP A 77 4.20 10.20 9.04
N LYS A 78 3.61 9.07 9.45
CA LYS A 78 3.83 8.51 10.78
C LYS A 78 5.30 8.14 11.01
N TYR A 79 5.94 7.48 10.03
CA TYR A 79 7.36 7.14 10.12
C TYR A 79 8.26 8.37 10.28
N LYS A 80 8.03 9.42 9.48
CA LYS A 80 8.79 10.68 9.58
C LYS A 80 8.62 11.34 10.95
N LYS A 81 7.40 11.37 11.49
CA LYS A 81 7.13 11.92 12.83
C LYS A 81 7.87 11.16 13.93
N LEU A 82 7.93 9.83 13.85
CA LEU A 82 8.67 8.99 14.80
C LEU A 82 10.17 9.24 14.72
N GLN A 83 10.75 9.32 13.51
CA GLN A 83 12.16 9.68 13.34
C GLN A 83 12.48 11.06 13.93
N GLN A 84 11.62 12.05 13.68
CA GLN A 84 11.83 13.39 14.20
C GLN A 84 11.78 13.42 15.74
N ALA A 85 10.88 12.65 16.34
CA ALA A 85 10.79 12.50 17.80
C ALA A 85 12.05 11.85 18.39
N GLU A 86 12.60 10.82 17.75
CA GLU A 86 13.87 10.20 18.16
C GLU A 86 15.04 11.18 18.07
N ILE A 87 15.14 11.95 16.98
CA ILE A 87 16.19 12.97 16.81
C ILE A 87 16.08 14.05 17.90
N ASN A 88 14.86 14.52 18.18
CA ASN A 88 14.63 15.53 19.21
C ASN A 88 14.99 15.00 20.61
N LYS A 89 14.72 13.72 20.88
CA LYS A 89 15.09 13.07 22.14
C LYS A 89 16.60 12.92 22.29
N MET A 90 17.32 12.62 21.21
CA MET A 90 18.79 12.57 21.23
C MET A 90 19.38 13.98 21.47
N LYS A 91 18.88 15.00 20.76
CA LYS A 91 19.29 16.40 21.00
C LYS A 91 19.06 16.89 22.42
N ALA A 92 17.96 16.49 23.05
CA ALA A 92 17.64 16.86 24.44
C ALA A 92 18.47 16.11 25.48
N LYS A 93 19.14 15.02 25.09
CA LYS A 93 20.03 14.24 25.97
C LYS A 93 21.49 14.69 25.86
N ASP A 94 21.85 15.31 24.74
CA ASP A 94 23.19 15.86 24.49
C ASP A 94 23.36 17.31 25.01
N MET A 95 22.26 17.99 25.37
CA MET A 95 22.26 19.27 26.11
C MET A 95 22.19 19.03 27.62
#